data_AF-A0A7V1I014-F1
#
_entry.id   AF-A0A7V1I014-F1
#
_cell.length_a   1.000
_cell.length_b   1.000
_cell.length_c   1.000
_cell.angle_alpha   90.00
_cell.angle_beta   90.00
_cell.angle_gamma   90.00
#
_symmetry.space_group_name_H-M   'P 1'
#
loop_
_entity.id
_entity.type
_entity.pdbx_description
1 polymer ?
#
loop_
_entity_poly.entity_id
_entity_poly.type
_entity_poly.pdbx_seq_one_letter_code
_entity_poly.pdbx_strand_id
1 'polypeptide(L)'
;MTGNVDIQNWRRVIFFRSARLRDISKMLEAPSMRELAPDRALVIAQEGVAGDDLEKVFGPCEVAYIPPARFKLGRVSPGLIRRLKNFRADSFIIPYNNGARHGYRHIEWLGRLLRGPRVIGIDQNGGLHEVSLKASFARKKKAVEDRLHPWLWSHPKYTHLLFPKPLYPKTLSIDFSLTCNLRCMFCPKDDFKGPHLDLSNLKKLKTPIYYANTIAIGGRGEPLLHPKLGEAMRYIYSVSPKKDIIELVTNGTVLSKEKARLFGPRLKRMVISLNSADPVSYRKYMKYDLDKTLERIREFMEALDDRKTGKALLNFVTHSENYREMPSFVRLARELGIGKVEFNPYQVTCKEHLRYALFNTMDEYNDILDAARAVGRELGVIVQAWKFNCGEVHAPERDAQCPFLYNDAFISVNGEATPCCYSGSYVIGNVYESGFEKVWFGPQYQKLRKEKYLDHCKNGCVPFLQYEDYKRHFFADFKESEEYREIERQFEKAIFRGSP
;
A
#
# COMPACT_ATOMS: atom_id res chain seq x y z
N MET A 1 -30.02 16.32 44.03
CA MET A 1 -28.77 16.70 44.73
C MET A 1 -27.61 16.05 44.01
N THR A 2 -26.62 16.88 43.72
CA THR A 2 -25.42 16.62 42.93
C THR A 2 -24.52 15.56 43.56
N GLY A 3 -24.08 14.62 42.73
CA GLY A 3 -22.95 13.74 43.01
C GLY A 3 -22.34 13.32 41.68
N ASN A 4 -21.45 14.15 41.14
CA ASN A 4 -20.55 13.76 40.05
C ASN A 4 -19.80 12.50 40.51
N VAL A 5 -20.14 11.33 39.95
CA VAL A 5 -19.30 10.15 40.06
C VAL A 5 -18.40 10.13 38.84
N ASP A 6 -17.13 10.37 39.12
CA ASP A 6 -16.00 10.37 38.20
C ASP A 6 -15.95 9.07 37.38
N ILE A 7 -16.07 9.21 36.07
CA ILE A 7 -16.23 8.12 35.09
C ILE A 7 -14.87 7.49 34.71
N GLN A 8 -13.82 7.74 35.49
CA GLN A 8 -12.45 7.33 35.15
C GLN A 8 -12.04 5.93 35.60
N ASN A 9 -12.82 5.19 36.40
CA ASN A 9 -12.20 4.09 37.17
C ASN A 9 -12.56 2.60 36.89
N TRP A 10 -13.49 2.13 36.04
CA TRP A 10 -13.99 0.72 36.22
C TRP A 10 -14.04 -0.17 34.95
N ARG A 11 -13.27 -1.29 34.87
CA ARG A 11 -13.13 -2.14 33.63
C ARG A 11 -12.58 -3.60 33.81
N ARG A 12 -13.33 -4.61 34.29
CA ARG A 12 -12.84 -6.03 34.34
C ARG A 12 -13.82 -7.05 33.72
N VAL A 13 -13.30 -8.07 33.02
CA VAL A 13 -14.11 -9.16 32.40
C VAL A 13 -13.66 -10.52 32.95
N ILE A 14 -14.61 -11.35 33.37
CA ILE A 14 -14.35 -12.66 33.98
C ILE A 14 -14.94 -13.77 33.11
N PHE A 15 -14.14 -14.79 32.78
CA PHE A 15 -14.54 -15.85 31.85
C PHE A 15 -14.51 -17.23 32.51
N PHE A 16 -15.66 -17.89 32.63
CA PHE A 16 -15.76 -19.25 33.17
C PHE A 16 -16.02 -20.25 32.05
N ARG A 17 -15.09 -21.21 31.87
CA ARG A 17 -15.31 -22.36 30.98
C ARG A 17 -15.18 -23.65 31.76
N SER A 18 -16.28 -24.41 31.81
CA SER A 18 -16.26 -25.84 32.11
C SER A 18 -15.44 -26.22 33.36
N ALA A 19 -15.85 -25.74 34.51
CA ALA A 19 -15.52 -26.37 35.78
C ALA A 19 -16.83 -26.94 36.34
N ARG A 20 -16.81 -28.10 37.01
CA ARG A 20 -18.05 -28.61 37.61
C ARG A 20 -18.52 -27.54 38.60
N LEU A 21 -19.83 -27.33 38.78
CA LEU A 21 -20.37 -26.30 39.69
C LEU A 21 -19.71 -26.30 41.09
N ARG A 22 -19.27 -27.47 41.58
CA ARG A 22 -18.52 -27.64 42.84
C ARG A 22 -17.11 -27.01 42.84
N ASP A 23 -16.43 -27.02 41.70
CA ASP A 23 -15.09 -26.43 41.52
C ASP A 23 -15.19 -24.90 41.42
N ILE A 24 -16.28 -24.40 40.84
CA ILE A 24 -16.60 -22.97 40.79
C ILE A 24 -16.90 -22.48 42.21
N SER A 25 -17.75 -23.16 42.99
CA SER A 25 -18.07 -22.76 44.37
C SER A 25 -16.83 -22.59 45.26
N LYS A 26 -15.87 -23.54 45.21
CA LYS A 26 -14.62 -23.46 45.98
C LYS A 26 -13.71 -22.30 45.55
N MET A 27 -13.63 -22.03 44.24
CA MET A 27 -12.90 -20.87 43.73
C MET A 27 -13.58 -19.55 44.12
N LEU A 28 -14.92 -19.52 44.12
CA LEU A 28 -15.72 -18.34 44.48
C LEU A 28 -15.69 -18.01 45.98
N GLU A 29 -15.40 -18.98 46.85
CA GLU A 29 -15.21 -18.79 48.30
C GLU A 29 -13.81 -18.29 48.69
N ALA A 30 -12.86 -18.25 47.75
CA ALA A 30 -11.50 -17.81 48.02
C ALA A 30 -11.43 -16.31 48.41
N PRO A 31 -10.70 -15.93 49.46
CA PRO A 31 -10.58 -14.53 49.91
C PRO A 31 -10.12 -13.57 48.81
N SER A 32 -9.18 -14.02 47.96
CA SER A 32 -8.66 -13.31 46.80
C SER A 32 -9.71 -12.96 45.74
N MET A 33 -10.80 -13.73 45.65
CA MET A 33 -11.90 -13.47 44.72
C MET A 33 -12.86 -12.38 45.21
N ARG A 34 -13.04 -12.28 46.54
CA ARG A 34 -13.83 -11.20 47.15
C ARG A 34 -13.12 -9.84 47.03
N GLU A 35 -11.79 -9.80 47.12
CA GLU A 35 -11.01 -8.58 46.86
C GLU A 35 -11.06 -8.12 45.38
N LEU A 36 -11.31 -9.04 44.45
CA LEU A 36 -11.42 -8.75 43.02
C LEU A 36 -12.81 -8.25 42.58
N ALA A 37 -13.83 -8.39 43.44
CA ALA A 37 -15.22 -8.09 43.13
C ALA A 37 -15.69 -6.75 43.74
N PRO A 38 -15.76 -5.68 42.93
CA PRO A 38 -16.57 -4.51 43.25
C PRO A 38 -17.78 -4.39 42.30
N ASP A 39 -18.84 -3.78 42.84
CA ASP A 39 -20.21 -3.46 42.40
C ASP A 39 -20.71 -3.67 40.95
N ARG A 40 -19.90 -3.88 39.90
CA ARG A 40 -20.33 -4.27 38.52
C ARG A 40 -19.24 -5.00 37.71
N ALA A 41 -19.41 -6.30 37.44
CA ALA A 41 -18.57 -7.09 36.53
C ALA A 41 -19.36 -7.70 35.36
N LEU A 42 -18.72 -7.83 34.18
CA LEU A 42 -19.27 -8.63 33.06
C LEU A 42 -18.76 -10.07 33.17
N VAL A 43 -19.67 -10.99 33.46
CA VAL A 43 -19.36 -12.41 33.65
C VAL A 43 -19.81 -13.19 32.42
N ILE A 44 -18.89 -13.89 31.78
CA ILE A 44 -19.19 -14.76 30.63
C ILE A 44 -19.14 -16.22 31.11
N ALA A 45 -20.31 -16.88 31.14
CA ALA A 45 -20.48 -18.23 31.68
C ALA A 45 -21.08 -19.18 30.63
N GLN A 46 -20.88 -20.49 30.80
CA GLN A 46 -21.56 -21.51 29.98
C GLN A 46 -23.01 -21.71 30.47
N GLU A 47 -23.96 -21.95 29.56
CA GLU A 47 -25.35 -22.28 29.92
C GLU A 47 -25.38 -23.47 30.90
N GLY A 48 -26.06 -23.30 32.03
CA GLY A 48 -26.10 -24.25 33.15
C GLY A 48 -25.58 -23.72 34.50
N VAL A 49 -25.03 -22.50 34.54
CA VAL A 49 -24.68 -21.77 35.78
C VAL A 49 -25.82 -20.78 36.10
N ALA A 50 -26.47 -20.89 37.26
CA ALA A 50 -27.55 -19.97 37.62
C ALA A 50 -27.02 -18.54 37.86
N GLY A 51 -27.72 -17.53 37.34
CA GLY A 51 -27.33 -16.12 37.46
C GLY A 51 -27.35 -15.65 38.91
N ASP A 52 -28.33 -16.13 39.67
CA ASP A 52 -28.51 -15.83 41.09
C ASP A 52 -27.33 -16.30 41.95
N ASP A 53 -26.63 -17.37 41.55
CA ASP A 53 -25.42 -17.85 42.24
C ASP A 53 -24.20 -16.97 41.96
N LEU A 54 -24.18 -16.30 40.80
CA LEU A 54 -23.11 -15.36 40.42
C LEU A 54 -23.32 -13.98 41.05
N GLU A 55 -24.56 -13.49 41.11
CA GLU A 55 -24.89 -12.21 41.76
C GLU A 55 -24.64 -12.22 43.27
N LYS A 56 -24.87 -13.36 43.95
CA LYS A 56 -24.53 -13.53 45.38
C LYS A 56 -23.04 -13.35 45.68
N VAL A 57 -22.17 -13.55 44.69
CA VAL A 57 -20.71 -13.52 44.87
C VAL A 57 -20.08 -12.24 44.33
N PHE A 58 -20.53 -11.75 43.17
CA PHE A 58 -19.96 -10.57 42.52
C PHE A 58 -20.74 -9.28 42.75
N GLY A 59 -21.86 -9.33 43.48
CA GLY A 59 -22.81 -8.23 43.53
C GLY A 59 -23.60 -8.09 42.21
N PRO A 60 -24.24 -6.95 41.95
CA PRO A 60 -24.99 -6.72 40.71
C PRO A 60 -24.08 -6.91 39.48
N CYS A 61 -24.30 -7.96 38.69
CA CYS A 61 -23.44 -8.30 37.56
C CYS A 61 -24.24 -8.57 36.30
N GLU A 62 -23.67 -8.25 35.14
CA GLU A 62 -24.28 -8.57 33.86
C GLU A 62 -23.72 -9.93 33.39
N VAL A 63 -24.58 -10.94 33.24
CA VAL A 63 -24.16 -12.29 32.86
C VAL A 63 -24.47 -12.56 31.39
N ALA A 64 -23.44 -12.95 30.63
CA ALA A 64 -23.58 -13.37 29.24
C ALA A 64 -23.35 -14.88 29.12
N TYR A 65 -24.41 -15.62 28.80
CA TYR A 65 -24.36 -17.08 28.66
C TYR A 65 -23.88 -17.55 27.28
N ILE A 66 -23.08 -18.62 27.28
CA ILE A 66 -22.58 -19.30 26.09
C ILE A 66 -23.19 -20.72 26.02
N PRO A 67 -23.89 -21.11 24.94
CA PRO A 67 -24.50 -22.43 24.83
C PRO A 67 -23.48 -23.59 24.81
N PRO A 68 -23.81 -24.78 25.36
CA PRO A 68 -22.83 -25.85 25.57
C PRO A 68 -22.31 -26.48 24.28
N ALA A 69 -23.11 -26.46 23.21
CA ALA A 69 -22.90 -27.31 22.03
C ALA A 69 -22.25 -26.64 20.81
N ARG A 70 -21.90 -25.34 20.85
CA ARG A 70 -21.39 -24.65 19.64
C ARG A 70 -20.28 -23.64 19.91
N PHE A 71 -19.13 -24.13 20.37
CA PHE A 71 -17.87 -23.41 20.16
C PHE A 71 -17.16 -23.92 18.89
N LYS A 72 -17.79 -23.77 17.72
CA LYS A 72 -17.08 -23.79 16.44
C LYS A 72 -16.66 -22.36 16.12
N LEU A 73 -15.37 -22.14 15.89
CA LEU A 73 -14.81 -20.84 15.48
C LEU A 73 -15.66 -20.25 14.34
N GLY A 74 -16.46 -19.22 14.63
CA GLY A 74 -17.26 -18.52 13.61
C GLY A 74 -18.72 -18.23 13.96
N ARG A 75 -19.25 -18.65 15.12
CA ARG A 75 -20.63 -18.31 15.53
C ARG A 75 -20.71 -17.73 16.93
N VAL A 76 -20.10 -16.55 17.11
CA VAL A 76 -20.43 -15.66 18.22
C VAL A 76 -21.54 -14.73 17.73
N SER A 77 -22.58 -14.48 18.51
CA SER A 77 -23.69 -13.65 18.03
C SER A 77 -23.19 -12.24 17.69
N PRO A 78 -23.61 -11.64 16.56
CA PRO A 78 -23.20 -10.28 16.18
C PRO A 78 -23.50 -9.24 17.26
N GLY A 79 -24.56 -9.45 18.04
CA GLY A 79 -24.92 -8.61 19.19
C GLY A 79 -23.88 -8.65 20.31
N LEU A 80 -23.35 -9.83 20.64
CA LEU A 80 -22.30 -9.99 21.64
C LEU A 80 -20.96 -9.38 21.15
N ILE A 81 -20.61 -9.56 19.88
CA ILE A 81 -19.41 -8.94 19.27
C ILE A 81 -19.52 -7.41 19.30
N ARG A 82 -20.70 -6.85 19.02
CA ARG A 82 -20.92 -5.40 19.03
C ARG A 82 -20.82 -4.81 20.44
N ARG A 83 -21.34 -5.52 21.46
CA ARG A 83 -21.18 -5.13 22.87
C ARG A 83 -19.71 -5.19 23.32
N LEU A 84 -19.02 -6.29 23.01
CA LEU A 84 -17.61 -6.49 23.40
C LEU A 84 -16.66 -5.48 22.73
N LYS A 85 -16.90 -5.09 21.48
CA LYS A 85 -16.06 -4.10 20.78
C LYS A 85 -16.06 -2.71 21.41
N ASN A 86 -17.10 -2.36 22.14
CA ASN A 86 -17.22 -1.06 22.82
C ASN A 86 -16.82 -1.13 24.30
N PHE A 87 -16.61 -2.34 24.83
CA PHE A 87 -16.20 -2.55 26.22
C PHE A 87 -14.68 -2.44 26.33
N ARG A 88 -14.18 -1.44 27.06
CA ARG A 88 -12.76 -1.35 27.41
C ARG A 88 -12.57 -2.12 28.72
N ALA A 89 -11.74 -3.15 28.70
CA ALA A 89 -11.41 -3.96 29.87
C ALA A 89 -9.91 -3.78 30.19
N ASP A 90 -9.57 -3.51 31.44
CA ASP A 90 -8.19 -3.32 31.90
C ASP A 90 -7.53 -4.66 32.29
N SER A 91 -8.33 -5.64 32.74
CA SER A 91 -7.85 -7.00 33.00
C SER A 91 -8.88 -8.10 32.73
N PHE A 92 -8.38 -9.27 32.33
CA PHE A 92 -9.17 -10.50 32.10
C PHE A 92 -8.84 -11.53 33.17
N ILE A 93 -9.87 -12.10 33.78
CA ILE A 93 -9.73 -13.06 34.87
C ILE A 93 -10.28 -14.41 34.41
N ILE A 94 -9.44 -15.46 34.52
CA ILE A 94 -9.74 -16.77 33.93
C ILE A 94 -9.34 -17.89 34.89
N PRO A 95 -10.20 -18.90 35.12
CA PRO A 95 -9.85 -20.11 35.85
C PRO A 95 -8.69 -20.85 35.16
N TYR A 96 -7.60 -21.01 35.90
CA TYR A 96 -6.37 -21.66 35.50
C TYR A 96 -6.27 -23.02 36.19
N ASN A 97 -6.53 -24.09 35.44
CA ASN A 97 -6.30 -25.44 35.94
C ASN A 97 -4.92 -25.91 35.46
N ASN A 98 -4.04 -26.30 36.38
CA ASN A 98 -2.60 -26.54 36.17
C ASN A 98 -2.24 -27.62 35.11
N GLY A 99 -3.23 -28.25 34.45
CA GLY A 99 -3.03 -29.24 33.38
C GLY A 99 -3.68 -28.95 32.02
N ALA A 100 -4.53 -27.92 31.87
CA ALA A 100 -5.36 -27.77 30.67
C ALA A 100 -4.73 -26.87 29.58
N ARG A 101 -3.88 -27.44 28.72
CA ARG A 101 -3.30 -26.77 27.53
C ARG A 101 -4.34 -26.20 26.52
N HIS A 102 -5.63 -26.50 26.69
CA HIS A 102 -6.71 -26.16 25.74
C HIS A 102 -7.42 -24.81 25.99
N GLY A 103 -7.26 -24.19 27.16
CA GLY A 103 -7.90 -22.89 27.47
C GLY A 103 -7.30 -21.70 26.73
N TYR A 104 -6.01 -21.78 26.39
CA TYR A 104 -5.20 -20.66 25.89
C TYR A 104 -5.62 -20.09 24.53
N ARG A 105 -6.19 -20.90 23.63
CA ARG A 105 -6.54 -20.46 22.26
C ARG A 105 -7.64 -19.40 22.20
N HIS A 106 -8.57 -19.41 23.16
CA HIS A 106 -9.70 -18.47 23.19
C HIS A 106 -9.30 -17.13 23.79
N ILE A 107 -8.40 -17.19 24.77
CA ILE A 107 -7.78 -16.06 25.47
C ILE A 107 -6.92 -15.26 24.48
N GLU A 108 -6.19 -15.96 23.61
CA GLU A 108 -5.39 -15.35 22.56
C GLU A 108 -6.23 -14.54 21.55
N TRP A 109 -7.45 -15.02 21.21
CA TRP A 109 -8.36 -14.33 20.30
C TRP A 109 -9.03 -13.11 20.97
N LEU A 110 -9.51 -13.25 22.21
CA LEU A 110 -10.13 -12.15 22.96
C LEU A 110 -9.13 -11.03 23.28
N GLY A 111 -7.91 -11.37 23.70
CA GLY A 111 -6.85 -10.38 23.96
C GLY A 111 -6.45 -9.59 22.71
N ARG A 112 -6.51 -10.22 21.52
CA ARG A 112 -6.32 -9.53 20.23
C ARG A 112 -7.51 -8.62 19.87
N LEU A 113 -8.73 -9.04 20.16
CA LEU A 113 -9.94 -8.25 19.89
C LEU A 113 -10.01 -6.98 20.78
N LEU A 114 -9.53 -7.07 22.02
CA LEU A 114 -9.75 -6.06 23.07
C LEU A 114 -8.50 -5.23 23.43
N ARG A 115 -7.40 -5.39 22.67
CA ARG A 115 -6.14 -4.62 22.74
C ARG A 115 -5.40 -4.69 24.09
N GLY A 116 -4.53 -5.70 24.23
CA GLY A 116 -3.42 -5.72 25.22
C GLY A 116 -3.74 -5.63 26.72
N PRO A 117 -4.86 -6.17 27.23
CA PRO A 117 -5.15 -6.14 28.66
C PRO A 117 -4.32 -7.17 29.45
N ARG A 118 -4.09 -6.91 30.75
CA ARG A 118 -3.45 -7.87 31.67
C ARG A 118 -4.33 -9.12 31.82
N VAL A 119 -3.73 -10.31 31.73
CA VAL A 119 -4.44 -11.58 31.92
C VAL A 119 -4.04 -12.17 33.26
N ILE A 120 -5.02 -12.39 34.13
CA ILE A 120 -4.86 -12.95 35.47
C ILE A 120 -5.50 -14.34 35.48
N GLY A 121 -4.70 -15.37 35.75
CA GLY A 121 -5.17 -16.73 35.97
C GLY A 121 -5.54 -16.92 37.45
N ILE A 122 -6.64 -17.63 37.73
CA ILE A 122 -7.01 -18.03 39.09
C ILE A 122 -6.88 -19.54 39.21
N ASP A 123 -6.05 -20.04 40.10
CA ASP A 123 -5.95 -21.48 40.32
C ASP A 123 -7.15 -22.06 41.10
N GLN A 124 -7.21 -23.39 41.18
CA GLN A 124 -8.27 -24.14 41.85
C GLN A 124 -8.40 -23.87 43.37
N ASN A 125 -7.40 -23.22 43.98
CA ASN A 125 -7.40 -22.80 45.38
C ASN A 125 -7.61 -21.28 45.53
N GLY A 126 -7.88 -20.57 44.43
CA GLY A 126 -8.10 -19.12 44.42
C GLY A 126 -6.82 -18.27 44.26
N GLY A 127 -5.65 -18.86 44.06
CA GLY A 127 -4.41 -18.11 43.86
C GLY A 127 -4.39 -17.35 42.53
N LEU A 128 -3.99 -16.08 42.56
CA LEU A 128 -3.93 -15.20 41.38
C LEU A 128 -2.53 -15.18 40.77
N HIS A 129 -2.43 -15.37 39.46
CA HIS A 129 -1.16 -15.39 38.73
C HIS A 129 -1.23 -14.54 37.46
N GLU A 130 -0.28 -13.63 37.24
CA GLU A 130 -0.20 -12.86 35.99
C GLU A 130 0.33 -13.78 34.87
N VAL A 131 -0.50 -13.99 33.84
CA VAL A 131 -0.15 -14.87 32.73
C VAL A 131 0.65 -14.09 31.69
N SER A 132 1.97 -14.24 31.71
CA SER A 132 2.86 -13.64 30.70
C SER A 132 2.64 -14.27 29.33
N LEU A 133 2.01 -13.53 28.43
CA LEU A 133 1.77 -13.96 27.04
C LEU A 133 3.07 -14.03 26.22
N LYS A 134 4.21 -13.49 26.68
CA LYS A 134 5.42 -13.33 25.85
C LYS A 134 6.16 -14.65 25.54
N ALA A 135 6.09 -15.66 26.40
CA ALA A 135 6.93 -16.86 26.23
C ALA A 135 6.36 -17.93 25.26
N SER A 136 5.04 -17.98 25.05
CA SER A 136 4.44 -18.92 24.08
C SER A 136 4.30 -18.34 22.67
N PHE A 137 4.37 -17.01 22.53
CA PHE A 137 4.21 -16.32 21.25
C PHE A 137 5.32 -16.69 20.24
N ALA A 138 6.59 -16.71 20.65
CA ALA A 138 7.70 -16.95 19.72
C ALA A 138 7.77 -18.40 19.21
N ARG A 139 7.52 -19.39 20.09
CA ARG A 139 7.61 -20.83 19.73
C ARG A 139 6.37 -21.36 19.01
N LYS A 140 5.16 -20.85 19.32
CA LYS A 140 3.92 -21.30 18.64
C LYS A 140 3.56 -20.49 17.41
N LYS A 141 4.00 -19.23 17.26
CA LYS A 141 3.82 -18.49 16.02
C LYS A 141 4.50 -19.25 14.86
N LYS A 142 5.74 -19.67 15.06
CA LYS A 142 6.47 -20.55 14.13
C LYS A 142 5.74 -21.87 13.89
N ALA A 143 5.33 -22.60 14.94
CA ALA A 143 4.65 -23.88 14.77
C ALA A 143 3.20 -23.81 14.21
N VAL A 144 2.51 -22.68 14.32
CA VAL A 144 1.17 -22.45 13.72
C VAL A 144 1.29 -21.89 12.30
N GLU A 145 2.30 -21.06 12.03
CA GLU A 145 2.70 -20.64 10.68
C GLU A 145 3.17 -21.86 9.86
N ASP A 146 3.89 -22.79 10.47
CA ASP A 146 4.40 -24.01 9.84
C ASP A 146 3.31 -25.10 9.68
N ARG A 147 2.25 -25.11 10.51
CA ARG A 147 1.15 -26.11 10.46
C ARG A 147 -0.11 -25.65 9.75
N LEU A 148 -0.30 -24.35 9.54
CA LEU A 148 -1.30 -23.86 8.58
C LEU A 148 -0.72 -24.09 7.19
N HIS A 149 -1.14 -25.20 6.57
CA HIS A 149 -0.71 -25.62 5.24
C HIS A 149 -0.58 -24.40 4.30
N PRO A 150 0.50 -24.24 3.51
CA PRO A 150 0.69 -23.12 2.57
C PRO A 150 -0.52 -22.85 1.66
N TRP A 151 -1.36 -23.87 1.48
CA TRP A 151 -2.65 -23.81 0.82
C TRP A 151 -3.69 -22.89 1.50
N LEU A 152 -3.77 -22.81 2.83
CA LEU A 152 -4.71 -21.92 3.56
C LEU A 152 -4.34 -20.43 3.45
N TRP A 153 -3.04 -20.13 3.33
CA TRP A 153 -2.52 -18.79 3.08
C TRP A 153 -2.80 -18.29 1.66
N SER A 154 -2.93 -19.23 0.71
CA SER A 154 -3.21 -18.98 -0.71
C SER A 154 -4.68 -19.18 -1.09
N HIS A 155 -5.55 -19.62 -0.16
CA HIS A 155 -6.95 -19.91 -0.46
C HIS A 155 -7.84 -18.65 -0.42
N PRO A 156 -8.43 -18.20 -1.56
CA PRO A 156 -9.21 -16.96 -1.64
C PRO A 156 -10.44 -16.93 -0.70
N LYS A 157 -10.97 -18.11 -0.36
CA LYS A 157 -12.13 -18.28 0.52
C LYS A 157 -11.84 -18.18 2.03
N TYR A 158 -10.58 -18.16 2.49
CA TYR A 158 -10.29 -18.25 3.94
C TYR A 158 -9.30 -17.18 4.43
N THR A 159 -8.59 -16.50 3.53
CA THR A 159 -7.69 -15.37 3.86
C THR A 159 -8.41 -14.21 4.57
N HIS A 160 -9.69 -13.98 4.27
CA HIS A 160 -10.52 -12.96 4.95
C HIS A 160 -10.92 -13.31 6.39
N LEU A 161 -10.78 -14.57 6.81
CA LEU A 161 -11.05 -15.01 8.20
C LEU A 161 -9.84 -14.77 9.11
N LEU A 162 -8.63 -14.71 8.56
CA LEU A 162 -7.37 -14.52 9.28
C LEU A 162 -6.90 -13.07 9.30
N PHE A 163 -7.28 -12.29 8.28
CA PHE A 163 -7.04 -10.85 8.20
C PHE A 163 -8.39 -10.16 7.97
N PRO A 164 -8.78 -9.16 8.78
CA PRO A 164 -10.07 -8.47 8.61
C PRO A 164 -10.23 -7.78 7.24
N LYS A 165 -9.17 -7.76 6.41
CA LYS A 165 -9.17 -7.51 4.97
C LYS A 165 -8.10 -8.38 4.32
N PRO A 166 -8.37 -9.11 3.22
CA PRO A 166 -7.28 -9.64 2.38
C PRO A 166 -6.42 -8.45 1.90
N LEU A 167 -5.10 -8.56 2.02
CA LEU A 167 -4.13 -7.52 1.61
C LEU A 167 -4.02 -7.48 0.07
N TYR A 168 -5.10 -7.08 -0.60
CA TYR A 168 -5.03 -6.67 -2.01
C TYR A 168 -4.15 -5.42 -2.15
N PRO A 169 -3.55 -5.20 -3.34
CA PRO A 169 -2.78 -4.00 -3.57
C PRO A 169 -3.66 -2.76 -3.37
N LYS A 170 -3.06 -1.71 -2.81
CA LYS A 170 -3.68 -0.39 -2.69
C LYS A 170 -3.74 0.30 -4.06
N THR A 171 -2.73 0.10 -4.89
CA THR A 171 -2.63 0.63 -6.25
C THR A 171 -2.58 -0.52 -7.24
N LEU A 172 -3.52 -0.52 -8.17
CA LEU A 172 -3.52 -1.44 -9.30
C LEU A 172 -3.15 -0.65 -10.56
N SER A 173 -1.93 -0.82 -11.04
CA SER A 173 -1.45 -0.25 -12.28
C SER A 173 -1.78 -1.19 -13.44
N ILE A 174 -2.54 -0.70 -14.41
CA ILE A 174 -2.98 -1.50 -15.56
C ILE A 174 -2.59 -0.76 -16.83
N ASP A 175 -1.82 -1.43 -17.70
CA ASP A 175 -1.55 -0.93 -19.03
C ASP A 175 -2.83 -1.06 -19.86
N PHE A 176 -3.34 0.06 -20.39
CA PHE A 176 -4.52 0.07 -21.26
C PHE A 176 -4.14 -0.04 -22.73
N SER A 177 -3.01 0.55 -23.11
CA SER A 177 -2.52 0.48 -24.48
C SER A 177 -1.00 0.48 -24.47
N LEU A 178 -0.42 -0.38 -25.30
CA LEU A 178 0.99 -0.30 -25.66
C LEU A 178 1.22 0.56 -26.90
N THR A 179 0.15 1.09 -27.52
CA THR A 179 0.27 2.08 -28.61
C THR A 179 0.53 3.47 -28.02
N CYS A 180 1.45 4.22 -28.63
CA CYS A 180 1.71 5.61 -28.29
C CYS A 180 1.92 6.43 -29.56
N ASN A 181 1.45 7.67 -29.56
CA ASN A 181 1.58 8.60 -30.67
C ASN A 181 2.80 9.53 -30.54
N LEU A 182 3.60 9.39 -29.49
CA LEU A 182 4.88 10.06 -29.31
C LEU A 182 6.06 9.11 -29.49
N ARG A 183 7.25 9.66 -29.71
CA ARG A 183 8.53 8.92 -29.80
C ARG A 183 9.58 9.57 -28.92
N CYS A 184 9.31 9.59 -27.62
CA CYS A 184 10.14 10.31 -26.65
C CYS A 184 11.56 9.71 -26.60
N MET A 185 12.57 10.56 -26.62
CA MET A 185 13.99 10.14 -26.56
C MET A 185 14.32 9.33 -25.30
N PHE A 186 13.66 9.62 -24.18
CA PHE A 186 13.83 8.92 -22.91
C PHE A 186 12.88 7.73 -22.73
N CYS A 187 12.11 7.34 -23.75
CA CYS A 187 11.24 6.17 -23.67
C CYS A 187 12.09 4.89 -23.70
N PRO A 188 11.83 3.90 -22.84
CA PRO A 188 12.49 2.61 -22.92
C PRO A 188 11.98 1.72 -24.07
N LYS A 189 11.01 2.19 -24.86
CA LYS A 189 10.34 1.42 -25.92
C LYS A 189 10.73 1.95 -27.30
N ASP A 190 11.03 1.03 -28.22
CA ASP A 190 11.38 1.37 -29.60
C ASP A 190 10.25 1.11 -30.62
N ASP A 191 9.36 0.16 -30.33
CA ASP A 191 8.10 0.00 -31.06
C ASP A 191 7.04 0.92 -30.43
N PHE A 192 6.20 1.61 -31.19
CA PHE A 192 5.14 2.47 -30.64
C PHE A 192 3.75 2.02 -31.08
N LYS A 193 3.67 0.91 -31.81
CA LYS A 193 2.44 0.17 -32.03
C LYS A 193 2.35 -0.93 -30.97
N GLY A 194 1.14 -1.39 -30.70
CA GLY A 194 0.95 -2.48 -29.76
C GLY A 194 -0.51 -2.72 -29.42
N PRO A 195 -0.79 -3.85 -28.75
CA PRO A 195 -2.14 -4.22 -28.40
C PRO A 195 -2.77 -3.25 -27.39
N HIS A 196 -4.09 -3.31 -27.34
CA HIS A 196 -4.91 -2.68 -26.32
C HIS A 196 -5.41 -3.76 -25.35
N LEU A 197 -5.68 -3.37 -24.12
CA LEU A 197 -6.31 -4.24 -23.13
C LEU A 197 -7.67 -4.74 -23.64
N ASP A 198 -7.88 -6.05 -23.66
CA ASP A 198 -9.23 -6.58 -23.89
C ASP A 198 -10.12 -6.32 -22.66
N LEU A 199 -11.32 -5.76 -22.87
CA LEU A 199 -12.32 -5.57 -21.83
C LEU A 199 -12.71 -6.88 -21.15
N SER A 200 -12.64 -8.02 -21.84
CA SER A 200 -12.86 -9.35 -21.26
C SER A 200 -11.81 -9.67 -20.18
N ASN A 201 -10.56 -9.25 -20.38
CA ASN A 201 -9.48 -9.40 -19.43
C ASN A 201 -9.61 -8.40 -18.26
N LEU A 202 -10.00 -7.15 -18.52
CA LEU A 202 -10.30 -6.19 -17.46
C LEU A 202 -11.38 -6.73 -16.49
N LYS A 203 -12.38 -7.46 -17.01
CA LYS A 203 -13.42 -8.09 -16.18
C LYS A 203 -12.87 -9.15 -15.22
N LYS A 204 -11.78 -9.84 -15.58
CA LYS A 204 -11.09 -10.80 -14.69
C LYS A 204 -10.48 -10.11 -13.46
N LEU A 205 -10.28 -8.80 -13.49
CA LEU A 205 -9.73 -8.00 -12.39
C LEU A 205 -10.80 -7.40 -11.46
N LYS A 206 -12.05 -7.90 -11.50
CA LYS A 206 -13.16 -7.38 -10.66
C LYS A 206 -12.79 -7.25 -9.17
N THR A 207 -12.26 -8.31 -8.57
CA THR A 207 -11.92 -8.34 -7.13
C THR A 207 -10.81 -7.36 -6.76
N PRO A 208 -9.64 -7.35 -7.42
CA PRO A 208 -8.60 -6.37 -7.10
C PRO A 208 -9.05 -4.92 -7.37
N ILE A 209 -9.86 -4.66 -8.41
CA ILE A 209 -10.44 -3.33 -8.65
C ILE A 209 -11.34 -2.88 -7.49
N TYR A 210 -12.15 -3.79 -6.94
CA TYR A 210 -13.04 -3.48 -5.82
C TYR A 210 -12.27 -3.05 -4.55
N TYR A 211 -11.14 -3.70 -4.27
CA TYR A 211 -10.35 -3.45 -3.06
C TYR A 211 -9.30 -2.34 -3.22
N ALA A 212 -8.88 -2.03 -4.44
CA ALA A 212 -7.89 -0.99 -4.70
C ALA A 212 -8.38 0.39 -4.21
N ASN A 213 -7.43 1.19 -3.71
CA ASN A 213 -7.63 2.60 -3.41
C ASN A 213 -7.31 3.49 -4.62
N THR A 214 -6.54 2.97 -5.58
CA THR A 214 -6.14 3.66 -6.80
C THR A 214 -6.10 2.65 -7.94
N ILE A 215 -6.69 2.99 -9.08
CA ILE A 215 -6.37 2.38 -10.37
C ILE A 215 -5.46 3.37 -11.10
N ALA A 216 -4.20 2.99 -11.27
CA ALA A 216 -3.25 3.77 -12.04
C ALA A 216 -3.35 3.34 -13.51
N ILE A 217 -3.72 4.30 -14.35
CA ILE A 217 -3.90 4.16 -15.78
C ILE A 217 -2.74 4.93 -16.42
N GLY A 218 -1.80 4.20 -16.99
CA GLY A 218 -0.55 4.73 -17.53
C GLY A 218 0.29 3.59 -18.07
N GLY A 219 1.62 3.75 -18.02
CA GLY A 219 2.57 2.68 -18.30
C GLY A 219 3.28 2.83 -19.64
N ARG A 220 3.44 1.72 -20.36
CA ARG A 220 4.36 1.62 -21.52
C ARG A 220 3.84 2.22 -22.83
N GLY A 221 2.65 2.79 -22.84
CA GLY A 221 2.06 3.45 -24.00
C GLY A 221 1.16 4.62 -23.58
N GLU A 222 0.35 5.13 -24.51
CA GLU A 222 -0.62 6.18 -24.22
C GLU A 222 -2.00 5.56 -23.94
N PRO A 223 -2.42 5.48 -22.66
CA PRO A 223 -3.68 4.82 -22.31
C PRO A 223 -4.90 5.47 -22.97
N LEU A 224 -4.82 6.76 -23.30
CA LEU A 224 -5.91 7.51 -23.90
C LEU A 224 -6.18 7.17 -25.38
N LEU A 225 -5.33 6.36 -26.01
CA LEU A 225 -5.52 5.82 -27.36
C LEU A 225 -6.34 4.51 -27.39
N HIS A 226 -6.75 3.99 -26.23
CA HIS A 226 -7.55 2.78 -26.19
C HIS A 226 -8.93 2.98 -26.86
N PRO A 227 -9.30 2.21 -27.91
CA PRO A 227 -10.52 2.46 -28.69
C PRO A 227 -11.82 2.34 -27.87
N LYS A 228 -11.84 1.43 -26.89
CA LYS A 228 -12.95 1.27 -25.93
C LYS A 228 -12.69 1.86 -24.54
N LEU A 229 -11.92 2.94 -24.44
CA LEU A 229 -11.57 3.57 -23.15
C LEU A 229 -12.81 3.90 -22.32
N GLY A 230 -13.84 4.48 -22.92
CA GLY A 230 -15.08 4.83 -22.23
C GLY A 230 -15.77 3.63 -21.57
N GLU A 231 -15.79 2.47 -22.24
CA GLU A 231 -16.35 1.24 -21.68
C GLU A 231 -15.51 0.71 -20.52
N ALA A 232 -14.18 0.71 -20.65
CA ALA A 232 -13.26 0.30 -19.59
C ALA A 232 -13.46 1.14 -18.32
N MET A 233 -13.57 2.47 -18.46
CA MET A 233 -13.79 3.38 -17.35
C MET A 233 -15.16 3.16 -16.69
N ARG A 234 -16.23 3.01 -17.48
CA ARG A 234 -17.56 2.69 -16.96
C ARG A 234 -17.56 1.38 -16.17
N TYR A 235 -16.85 0.36 -16.66
CA TYR A 235 -16.70 -0.89 -15.94
C TYR A 235 -15.99 -0.70 -14.59
N ILE A 236 -14.82 -0.06 -14.57
CA ILE A 236 -14.09 0.24 -13.32
C ILE A 236 -15.00 0.99 -12.34
N TYR A 237 -15.79 1.95 -12.85
CA TYR A 237 -16.67 2.74 -12.02
C TYR A 237 -17.83 1.94 -11.42
N SER A 238 -18.36 0.98 -12.17
CA SER A 238 -19.41 0.07 -11.69
C SER A 238 -18.93 -0.90 -10.61
N VAL A 239 -17.62 -1.23 -10.60
CA VAL A 239 -17.04 -2.19 -9.66
C VAL A 239 -16.58 -1.50 -8.38
N SER A 240 -15.90 -0.35 -8.50
CA SER A 240 -15.28 0.28 -7.33
C SER A 240 -16.23 1.18 -6.55
N PRO A 241 -16.28 1.07 -5.20
CA PRO A 241 -17.05 1.99 -4.35
C PRO A 241 -16.33 3.32 -4.07
N LYS A 242 -15.08 3.52 -4.50
CA LYS A 242 -14.23 4.66 -4.10
C LYS A 242 -14.55 5.93 -4.87
N LYS A 243 -14.93 7.04 -4.22
CA LYS A 243 -15.25 8.30 -4.92
C LYS A 243 -14.12 8.75 -5.85
N ASP A 244 -12.91 8.87 -5.32
CA ASP A 244 -11.69 9.18 -6.07
C ASP A 244 -10.83 7.93 -6.18
N ILE A 245 -10.62 7.44 -7.40
CA ILE A 245 -9.89 6.19 -7.63
C ILE A 245 -8.90 6.26 -8.80
N ILE A 246 -9.11 7.15 -9.77
CA ILE A 246 -8.28 7.14 -10.98
C ILE A 246 -7.03 7.98 -10.78
N GLU A 247 -5.88 7.36 -10.98
CA GLU A 247 -4.64 8.05 -11.26
C GLU A 247 -4.34 7.91 -12.75
N LEU A 248 -4.29 9.03 -13.47
CA LEU A 248 -4.03 9.04 -14.91
C LEU A 248 -2.63 9.58 -15.17
N VAL A 249 -1.82 8.83 -15.91
CA VAL A 249 -0.56 9.29 -16.50
C VAL A 249 -0.74 9.33 -18.01
N THR A 250 -0.48 10.49 -18.62
CA THR A 250 -0.70 10.71 -20.06
C THR A 250 0.35 11.67 -20.62
N ASN A 251 0.61 11.55 -21.92
CA ASN A 251 1.45 12.50 -22.66
C ASN A 251 0.72 13.81 -23.04
N GLY A 252 -0.60 13.89 -22.80
CA GLY A 252 -1.40 15.10 -22.99
C GLY A 252 -1.94 15.35 -24.41
N THR A 253 -1.36 14.73 -25.43
CA THR A 253 -1.62 15.03 -26.85
C THR A 253 -3.05 14.75 -27.33
N VAL A 254 -3.78 13.88 -26.62
CA VAL A 254 -5.16 13.49 -26.96
C VAL A 254 -6.16 13.86 -25.87
N LEU A 255 -5.77 14.72 -24.93
CA LEU A 255 -6.71 15.26 -23.94
C LEU A 255 -7.83 16.05 -24.63
N SER A 256 -9.02 16.04 -24.04
CA SER A 256 -10.19 16.73 -24.58
C SER A 256 -11.26 16.93 -23.51
N LYS A 257 -12.25 17.78 -23.79
CA LYS A 257 -13.43 18.01 -22.93
C LYS A 257 -14.19 16.71 -22.63
N GLU A 258 -14.27 15.79 -23.59
CA GLU A 258 -14.90 14.48 -23.40
C GLU A 258 -14.13 13.64 -22.36
N LYS A 259 -12.80 13.60 -22.46
CA LYS A 259 -11.97 12.86 -21.51
C LYS A 259 -12.04 13.50 -20.12
N ALA A 260 -12.13 14.82 -20.02
CA ALA A 260 -12.34 15.51 -18.75
C ALA A 260 -13.64 15.04 -18.07
N ARG A 261 -14.74 14.91 -18.82
CA ARG A 261 -16.02 14.37 -18.31
C ARG A 261 -15.92 12.88 -17.93
N LEU A 262 -15.12 12.10 -18.66
CA LEU A 262 -14.92 10.68 -18.37
C LEU A 262 -14.15 10.43 -17.07
N PHE A 263 -13.06 11.18 -16.86
CA PHE A 263 -12.15 10.98 -15.72
C PHE A 263 -12.50 11.84 -14.51
N GLY A 264 -12.88 13.10 -14.73
CA GLY A 264 -13.11 14.12 -13.72
C GLY A 264 -13.92 13.65 -12.50
N PRO A 265 -15.07 12.97 -12.66
CA PRO A 265 -15.91 12.55 -11.53
C PRO A 265 -15.20 11.66 -10.50
N ARG A 266 -14.20 10.87 -10.91
CA ARG A 266 -13.45 9.96 -10.02
C ARG A 266 -11.94 10.15 -10.08
N LEU A 267 -11.48 11.27 -10.63
CA LEU A 267 -10.07 11.61 -10.73
C LEU A 267 -9.48 11.84 -9.34
N LYS A 268 -8.45 11.07 -9.02
CA LYS A 268 -7.67 11.15 -7.78
C LYS A 268 -6.39 11.95 -7.98
N ARG A 269 -5.70 11.70 -9.11
CA ARG A 269 -4.47 12.38 -9.52
C ARG A 269 -4.33 12.31 -11.04
N MET A 270 -3.80 13.36 -11.65
CA MET A 270 -3.38 13.34 -13.05
C MET A 270 -1.93 13.81 -13.16
N VAL A 271 -1.14 13.08 -13.94
CA VAL A 271 0.23 13.40 -14.30
C VAL A 271 0.28 13.58 -15.81
N ILE A 272 0.62 14.78 -16.26
CA ILE A 272 0.84 15.08 -17.68
C ILE A 272 2.34 15.14 -17.93
N SER A 273 2.86 14.19 -18.70
CA SER A 273 4.27 14.13 -19.09
C SER A 273 4.54 15.06 -20.27
N LEU A 274 4.85 16.33 -19.99
CA LEU A 274 5.08 17.36 -21.01
C LEU A 274 6.58 17.50 -21.36
N ASN A 275 7.48 17.43 -20.37
CA ASN A 275 8.94 17.29 -20.57
C ASN A 275 9.70 18.41 -21.31
N SER A 276 9.04 19.52 -21.68
CA SER A 276 9.70 20.72 -22.20
C SER A 276 8.72 21.91 -22.16
N ALA A 277 9.26 23.11 -21.97
CA ALA A 277 8.52 24.36 -22.13
C ALA A 277 8.85 25.07 -23.45
N ASP A 278 9.89 24.61 -24.15
CA ASP A 278 10.38 25.18 -25.39
C ASP A 278 9.93 24.34 -26.61
N PRO A 279 9.34 24.95 -27.65
CA PRO A 279 8.90 24.22 -28.84
C PRO A 279 10.01 23.46 -29.58
N VAL A 280 11.26 23.95 -29.56
CA VAL A 280 12.40 23.31 -30.23
C VAL A 280 12.82 22.06 -29.47
N SER A 281 13.00 22.17 -28.16
CA SER A 281 13.26 21.04 -27.25
C SER A 281 12.13 20.01 -27.29
N TYR A 282 10.87 20.44 -27.24
CA TYR A 282 9.73 19.52 -27.32
C TYR A 282 9.74 18.75 -28.65
N ARG A 283 9.96 19.43 -29.78
CA ARG A 283 10.11 18.76 -31.09
C ARG A 283 11.30 17.82 -31.13
N LYS A 284 12.42 18.19 -30.50
CA LYS A 284 13.64 17.37 -30.43
C LYS A 284 13.44 16.11 -29.60
N TYR A 285 12.89 16.22 -28.39
CA TYR A 285 12.85 15.13 -27.40
C TYR A 285 11.54 14.35 -27.41
N MET A 286 10.39 14.99 -27.68
CA MET A 286 9.07 14.33 -27.73
C MET A 286 8.66 13.93 -29.15
N LYS A 287 9.33 14.50 -30.17
CA LYS A 287 9.04 14.30 -31.60
C LYS A 287 7.61 14.69 -31.98
N TYR A 288 7.13 15.79 -31.38
CA TYR A 288 5.77 16.29 -31.59
C TYR A 288 5.71 17.81 -31.50
N ASP A 289 4.52 18.37 -31.68
CA ASP A 289 4.26 19.80 -31.67
C ASP A 289 3.76 20.24 -30.29
N LEU A 290 4.47 21.18 -29.65
CA LEU A 290 4.15 21.63 -28.29
C LEU A 290 2.81 22.35 -28.26
N ASP A 291 2.57 23.28 -29.20
CA ASP A 291 1.37 24.12 -29.22
C ASP A 291 0.09 23.30 -29.33
N LYS A 292 0.10 22.26 -30.18
CA LYS A 292 -1.01 21.29 -30.26
C LYS A 292 -1.25 20.56 -28.94
N THR A 293 -0.20 20.17 -28.24
CA THR A 293 -0.34 19.52 -26.92
C THR A 293 -0.88 20.50 -25.88
N LEU A 294 -0.40 21.75 -25.88
CA LEU A 294 -0.87 22.79 -24.96
C LEU A 294 -2.35 23.11 -25.17
N GLU A 295 -2.82 23.21 -26.42
CA GLU A 295 -4.24 23.36 -26.75
C GLU A 295 -5.10 22.25 -26.11
N ARG A 296 -4.68 20.99 -26.27
CA ARG A 296 -5.38 19.82 -25.71
C ARG A 296 -5.41 19.81 -24.18
N ILE A 297 -4.32 20.24 -23.56
CA ILE A 297 -4.26 20.37 -22.10
C ILE A 297 -5.22 21.48 -21.64
N ARG A 298 -5.22 22.66 -22.28
CA ARG A 298 -6.14 23.76 -21.95
C ARG A 298 -7.60 23.32 -22.06
N GLU A 299 -8.00 22.70 -23.18
CA GLU A 299 -9.35 22.19 -23.38
C GLU A 299 -9.80 21.24 -22.25
N PHE A 300 -8.90 20.35 -21.81
CA PHE A 300 -9.19 19.40 -20.76
C PHE A 300 -9.28 20.06 -19.38
N MET A 301 -8.33 20.94 -19.06
CA MET A 301 -8.30 21.64 -17.78
C MET A 301 -9.53 22.55 -17.61
N GLU A 302 -9.96 23.26 -18.65
CA GLU A 302 -11.18 24.07 -18.67
C GLU A 302 -12.46 23.26 -18.42
N ALA A 303 -12.45 21.97 -18.77
CA ALA A 303 -13.61 21.09 -18.62
C ALA A 303 -13.61 20.30 -17.29
N LEU A 304 -12.58 20.46 -16.45
CA LEU A 304 -12.55 19.88 -15.11
C LEU A 304 -13.26 20.80 -14.10
N ASP A 305 -13.89 20.20 -13.08
CA ASP A 305 -14.35 20.91 -11.89
C ASP A 305 -13.14 21.53 -11.16
N ASP A 306 -13.27 22.74 -10.61
CA ASP A 306 -12.19 23.47 -9.91
C ASP A 306 -11.54 22.64 -8.80
N ARG A 307 -12.27 21.74 -8.15
CA ARG A 307 -11.71 20.85 -7.11
C ARG A 307 -10.82 19.75 -7.69
N LYS A 308 -10.92 19.50 -8.99
CA LYS A 308 -10.17 18.48 -9.75
C LYS A 308 -8.97 19.05 -10.49
N THR A 309 -8.96 20.33 -10.85
CA THR A 309 -7.78 20.99 -11.45
C THR A 309 -6.57 20.91 -10.52
N GLY A 310 -6.77 21.09 -9.20
CA GLY A 310 -5.74 20.90 -8.17
C GLY A 310 -5.23 19.45 -8.00
N LYS A 311 -5.73 18.47 -8.77
CA LYS A 311 -5.22 17.10 -8.83
C LYS A 311 -4.26 16.86 -9.99
N ALA A 312 -4.11 17.81 -10.89
CA ALA A 312 -3.18 17.76 -12.01
C ALA A 312 -1.77 18.18 -11.57
N LEU A 313 -0.78 17.56 -12.19
CA LEU A 313 0.62 17.99 -12.14
C LEU A 313 1.27 17.81 -13.50
N LEU A 314 2.23 18.67 -13.83
CA LEU A 314 3.11 18.46 -14.97
C LEU A 314 4.36 17.70 -14.53
N ASN A 315 4.70 16.66 -15.27
CA ASN A 315 5.93 15.91 -15.09
C ASN A 315 6.94 16.28 -16.19
N PHE A 316 8.20 16.35 -15.78
CA PHE A 316 9.33 16.69 -16.63
C PHE A 316 10.51 15.76 -16.33
N VAL A 317 10.86 14.96 -17.34
CA VAL A 317 12.06 14.11 -17.33
C VAL A 317 13.28 14.99 -17.62
N THR A 318 14.05 15.24 -16.56
CA THR A 318 15.18 16.17 -16.55
C THR A 318 16.46 15.47 -16.94
N HIS A 319 17.21 16.06 -17.86
CA HIS A 319 18.50 15.57 -18.35
C HIS A 319 19.47 16.74 -18.59
N SER A 320 20.74 16.41 -18.82
CA SER A 320 21.84 17.39 -18.93
C SER A 320 21.59 18.51 -19.96
N GLU A 321 20.84 18.22 -21.03
CA GLU A 321 20.52 19.23 -22.05
C GLU A 321 19.24 20.07 -21.81
N ASN A 322 18.32 19.71 -20.91
CA ASN A 322 17.03 20.42 -20.75
C ASN A 322 16.77 21.01 -19.36
N TYR A 323 17.60 20.72 -18.34
CA TYR A 323 17.35 21.19 -16.98
C TYR A 323 17.24 22.72 -16.88
N ARG A 324 17.90 23.47 -17.77
CA ARG A 324 17.80 24.94 -17.85
C ARG A 324 16.39 25.46 -18.15
N GLU A 325 15.49 24.61 -18.67
CA GLU A 325 14.08 24.96 -18.91
C GLU A 325 13.21 24.87 -17.65
N MET A 326 13.70 24.35 -16.53
CA MET A 326 12.88 24.12 -15.34
C MET A 326 12.13 25.39 -14.86
N PRO A 327 12.74 26.60 -14.81
CA PRO A 327 12.03 27.80 -14.41
C PRO A 327 10.91 28.21 -15.39
N SER A 328 11.13 28.13 -16.71
CA SER A 328 10.10 28.44 -17.71
C SER A 328 8.98 27.40 -17.70
N PHE A 329 9.30 26.13 -17.42
CA PHE A 329 8.32 25.07 -17.25
C PHE A 329 7.39 25.30 -16.04
N VAL A 330 7.90 25.89 -14.95
CA VAL A 330 7.06 26.32 -13.82
C VAL A 330 6.09 27.43 -14.24
N ARG A 331 6.54 28.40 -15.05
CA ARG A 331 5.66 29.47 -15.58
C ARG A 331 4.56 28.87 -16.47
N LEU A 332 4.93 27.96 -17.37
CA LEU A 332 3.98 27.26 -18.23
C LEU A 332 2.94 26.46 -17.43
N ALA A 333 3.33 25.80 -16.33
CA ALA A 333 2.38 25.12 -15.46
C ALA A 333 1.34 26.08 -14.89
N ARG A 334 1.76 27.27 -14.44
CA ARG A 334 0.87 28.32 -13.94
C ARG A 334 -0.11 28.79 -15.03
N GLU A 335 0.37 29.03 -16.25
CA GLU A 335 -0.46 29.43 -17.39
C GLU A 335 -1.54 28.41 -17.74
N LEU A 336 -1.25 27.12 -17.55
CA LEU A 336 -2.20 26.02 -17.77
C LEU A 336 -3.15 25.79 -16.57
N GLY A 337 -3.07 26.61 -15.51
CA GLY A 337 -3.86 26.43 -14.30
C GLY A 337 -3.43 25.24 -13.43
N ILE A 338 -2.19 24.76 -13.59
CA ILE A 338 -1.65 23.60 -12.89
C ILE A 338 -0.72 24.07 -11.77
N GLY A 339 -1.12 23.83 -10.52
CA GLY A 339 -0.41 24.29 -9.33
C GLY A 339 0.78 23.43 -8.89
N LYS A 340 1.21 22.45 -9.70
CA LYS A 340 2.27 21.51 -9.31
C LYS A 340 3.09 21.04 -10.51
N VAL A 341 4.41 21.04 -10.34
CA VAL A 341 5.36 20.39 -11.26
C VAL A 341 6.23 19.38 -10.53
N GLU A 342 6.62 18.33 -11.23
CA GLU A 342 7.57 17.32 -10.78
C GLU A 342 8.71 17.18 -11.79
N PHE A 343 9.94 17.33 -11.31
CA PHE A 343 11.16 17.11 -12.08
C PHE A 343 11.79 15.80 -11.62
N ASN A 344 11.74 14.81 -12.51
CA ASN A 344 12.32 13.49 -12.28
C ASN A 344 13.56 13.34 -13.17
N PRO A 345 14.69 12.80 -12.67
CA PRO A 345 15.87 12.61 -13.51
C PRO A 345 15.60 11.58 -14.60
N TYR A 346 16.18 11.79 -15.79
CA TYR A 346 16.22 10.78 -16.81
C TYR A 346 17.00 9.55 -16.32
N GLN A 347 16.39 8.38 -16.46
CA GLN A 347 17.05 7.11 -16.24
C GLN A 347 17.54 6.58 -17.58
N VAL A 348 18.85 6.49 -17.76
CA VAL A 348 19.51 6.04 -18.99
C VAL A 348 18.97 4.68 -19.42
N THR A 349 18.45 4.63 -20.65
CA THR A 349 17.84 3.43 -21.24
C THR A 349 18.74 2.72 -22.25
N CYS A 350 19.77 3.40 -22.77
CA CYS A 350 20.77 2.83 -23.66
C CYS A 350 22.12 3.56 -23.52
N LYS A 351 23.19 2.92 -23.98
CA LYS A 351 24.57 3.42 -23.86
C LYS A 351 24.76 4.79 -24.52
N GLU A 352 24.15 4.99 -25.68
CA GLU A 352 24.24 6.23 -26.48
C GLU A 352 23.67 7.43 -25.73
N HIS A 353 22.76 7.18 -24.79
CA HIS A 353 22.10 8.19 -23.99
C HIS A 353 22.80 8.51 -22.67
N LEU A 354 23.97 7.91 -22.39
CA LEU A 354 24.74 8.18 -21.17
C LEU A 354 25.04 9.68 -20.98
N ARG A 355 25.24 10.42 -22.08
CA ARG A 355 25.48 11.89 -22.06
C ARG A 355 24.33 12.71 -21.47
N TYR A 356 23.12 12.16 -21.43
CA TYR A 356 21.93 12.84 -20.90
C TYR A 356 21.81 12.71 -19.38
N ALA A 357 22.60 11.84 -18.75
CA ALA A 357 22.58 11.71 -17.31
C ALA A 357 23.07 12.99 -16.61
N LEU A 358 22.52 13.27 -15.43
CA LEU A 358 22.75 14.53 -14.70
C LEU A 358 24.01 14.52 -13.83
N PHE A 359 24.72 13.40 -13.71
CA PHE A 359 25.84 13.27 -12.77
C PHE A 359 27.04 14.17 -13.11
N ASN A 360 27.14 14.68 -14.33
CA ASN A 360 28.18 15.65 -14.72
C ASN A 360 27.72 17.12 -14.60
N THR A 361 26.47 17.37 -14.19
CA THR A 361 25.87 18.70 -14.12
C THR A 361 25.14 18.90 -12.78
N MET A 362 25.60 18.24 -11.71
CA MET A 362 24.88 18.20 -10.43
C MET A 362 24.71 19.59 -9.80
N ASP A 363 25.78 20.37 -9.73
CA ASP A 363 25.77 21.70 -9.10
C ASP A 363 24.92 22.68 -9.92
N GLU A 364 25.13 22.73 -11.23
CA GLU A 364 24.34 23.57 -12.14
C GLU A 364 22.85 23.20 -12.09
N TYR A 365 22.52 21.90 -12.02
CA TYR A 365 21.15 21.43 -11.85
C TYR A 365 20.56 21.92 -10.52
N ASN A 366 21.32 21.86 -9.43
CA ASN A 366 20.86 22.31 -8.11
C ASN A 366 20.56 23.82 -8.11
N ASP A 367 21.41 24.64 -8.75
CA ASP A 367 21.21 26.08 -8.89
C ASP A 367 19.95 26.39 -9.71
N ILE A 368 19.76 25.70 -10.83
CA ILE A 368 18.57 25.87 -11.66
C ILE A 368 17.30 25.38 -10.95
N LEU A 369 17.39 24.32 -10.16
CA LEU A 369 16.28 23.86 -9.32
C LEU A 369 15.89 24.92 -8.27
N ASP A 370 16.86 25.61 -7.66
CA ASP A 370 16.56 26.71 -6.75
C ASP A 370 15.89 27.89 -7.45
N ALA A 371 16.35 28.24 -8.65
CA ALA A 371 15.69 29.23 -9.49
C ALA A 371 14.25 28.82 -9.83
N ALA A 372 14.02 27.56 -10.20
CA ALA A 372 12.69 27.03 -10.47
C ALA A 372 11.79 27.06 -9.23
N ARG A 373 12.32 26.69 -8.05
CA ARG A 373 11.62 26.78 -6.76
C ARG A 373 11.29 28.23 -6.39
N ALA A 374 12.17 29.19 -6.72
CA ALA A 374 11.90 30.61 -6.50
C ALA A 374 10.73 31.11 -7.36
N VAL A 375 10.73 30.78 -8.66
CA VAL A 375 9.59 31.04 -9.56
C VAL A 375 8.32 30.35 -9.06
N GLY A 376 8.44 29.12 -8.55
CA GLY A 376 7.33 28.38 -7.96
C GLY A 376 6.70 29.11 -6.76
N ARG A 377 7.52 29.65 -5.85
CA ARG A 377 7.04 30.46 -4.72
C ARG A 377 6.32 31.73 -5.16
N GLU A 378 6.85 32.42 -6.18
CA GLU A 378 6.25 33.63 -6.74
C GLU A 378 4.87 33.34 -7.36
N LEU A 379 4.74 32.23 -8.09
CA LEU A 379 3.54 31.90 -8.87
C LEU A 379 2.53 31.00 -8.13
N GLY A 380 2.86 30.57 -6.92
CA GLY A 380 2.05 29.60 -6.17
C GLY A 380 2.03 28.20 -6.80
N VAL A 381 3.13 27.79 -7.44
CA VAL A 381 3.31 26.46 -8.04
C VAL A 381 4.27 25.64 -7.18
N ILE A 382 3.82 24.46 -6.76
CA ILE A 382 4.64 23.53 -5.99
C ILE A 382 5.65 22.86 -6.92
N VAL A 383 6.94 23.03 -6.63
CA VAL A 383 8.04 22.41 -7.38
C VAL A 383 8.59 21.22 -6.60
N GLN A 384 8.40 20.00 -7.14
CA GLN A 384 8.95 18.78 -6.56
C GLN A 384 10.13 18.26 -7.36
N ALA A 385 11.29 18.23 -6.72
CA ALA A 385 12.51 17.63 -7.26
C ALA A 385 13.50 17.41 -6.11
N TRP A 386 14.47 16.54 -6.33
CA TRP A 386 15.54 16.24 -5.39
C TRP A 386 16.80 17.00 -5.81
N LYS A 387 17.58 17.45 -4.83
CA LYS A 387 18.92 18.02 -5.06
C LYS A 387 19.98 16.93 -4.93
N PHE A 388 21.08 17.10 -5.66
CA PHE A 388 22.30 16.31 -5.46
C PHE A 388 23.03 16.74 -4.21
N ASN A 389 23.73 15.81 -3.55
CA ASN A 389 24.71 16.08 -2.48
C ASN A 389 24.18 16.91 -1.30
N CYS A 390 22.86 16.90 -1.07
CA CYS A 390 22.21 17.76 -0.08
C CYS A 390 21.81 17.03 1.21
N GLY A 391 22.03 15.73 1.31
CA GLY A 391 21.63 14.91 2.46
C GLY A 391 20.12 14.79 2.68
N GLU A 392 19.29 15.40 1.82
CA GLU A 392 17.81 15.36 1.89
C GLU A 392 17.25 13.97 1.56
N VAL A 393 18.07 13.07 0.99
CA VAL A 393 17.66 11.71 0.66
C VAL A 393 17.89 10.77 1.83
N HIS A 394 16.88 10.65 2.68
CA HIS A 394 16.78 9.51 3.57
C HIS A 394 16.31 8.30 2.75
N ALA A 395 17.25 7.66 2.05
CA ALA A 395 17.04 6.32 1.54
C ALA A 395 16.55 5.47 2.72
N PRO A 396 15.37 4.81 2.62
CA PRO A 396 14.93 3.94 3.70
C PRO A 396 16.01 2.91 4.00
N GLU A 397 16.12 2.46 5.24
CA GLU A 397 17.05 1.37 5.57
C GLU A 397 16.80 0.19 4.62
N ARG A 398 17.85 -0.41 4.07
CA ARG A 398 17.78 -1.52 3.11
C ARG A 398 16.97 -2.72 3.65
N ASP A 399 16.94 -2.86 4.98
CA ASP A 399 16.21 -3.88 5.71
C ASP A 399 14.73 -3.53 5.98
N ALA A 400 14.31 -2.29 5.72
CA ALA A 400 12.91 -1.88 5.83
C ALA A 400 12.02 -2.73 4.90
N GLN A 401 10.79 -2.96 5.32
CA GLN A 401 9.82 -3.67 4.49
C GLN A 401 9.50 -2.83 3.24
N CYS A 402 9.81 -3.37 2.05
CA CYS A 402 9.57 -2.67 0.79
C CYS A 402 8.06 -2.45 0.60
N PRO A 403 7.56 -1.21 0.50
CA PRO A 403 6.13 -0.96 0.39
C PRO A 403 5.55 -1.41 -0.96
N PHE A 404 6.33 -1.36 -2.05
CA PHE A 404 5.86 -1.68 -3.40
C PHE A 404 5.36 -3.13 -3.51
N LEU A 405 6.08 -4.09 -2.92
CA LEU A 405 5.72 -5.52 -2.97
C LEU A 405 4.39 -5.85 -2.25
N TYR A 406 3.84 -4.93 -1.48
CA TYR A 406 2.61 -5.12 -0.71
C TYR A 406 1.49 -4.16 -1.11
N ASN A 407 1.81 -2.98 -1.63
CA ASN A 407 0.84 -1.94 -1.94
C ASN A 407 0.56 -1.81 -3.44
N ASP A 408 1.46 -2.25 -4.32
CA ASP A 408 1.39 -1.94 -5.75
C ASP A 408 1.44 -3.23 -6.57
N ALA A 409 0.59 -3.33 -7.59
CA ALA A 409 0.59 -4.40 -8.56
C ALA A 409 0.55 -3.80 -9.97
N PHE A 410 1.43 -4.28 -10.86
CA PHE A 410 1.52 -3.82 -12.24
C PHE A 410 1.09 -4.93 -13.16
N ILE A 411 0.16 -4.65 -14.08
CA ILE A 411 -0.44 -5.63 -14.99
C ILE A 411 -0.37 -5.07 -16.41
N SER A 412 0.32 -5.80 -17.29
CA SER A 412 0.39 -5.51 -18.73
C SER A 412 -0.93 -5.86 -19.44
N VAL A 413 -1.11 -5.37 -20.68
CA VAL A 413 -2.28 -5.63 -21.53
C VAL A 413 -2.55 -7.11 -21.79
N ASN A 414 -1.52 -7.96 -21.71
CA ASN A 414 -1.57 -9.42 -21.90
C ASN A 414 -1.72 -10.21 -20.59
N GLY A 415 -1.71 -9.53 -19.43
CA GLY A 415 -1.90 -10.14 -18.12
C GLY A 415 -0.62 -10.47 -17.37
N GLU A 416 0.55 -10.20 -17.96
CA GLU A 416 1.82 -10.30 -17.24
C GLU A 416 1.83 -9.36 -16.04
N ALA A 417 2.00 -9.93 -14.86
CA ALA A 417 2.20 -9.19 -13.63
C ALA A 417 3.68 -9.00 -13.37
N THR A 418 4.08 -7.76 -13.08
CA THR A 418 5.43 -7.45 -12.58
C THR A 418 5.33 -6.96 -11.13
N PRO A 419 6.31 -7.29 -10.27
CA PRO A 419 6.22 -7.01 -8.84
C PRO A 419 6.44 -5.54 -8.48
N CYS A 420 7.15 -4.76 -9.32
CA CYS A 420 7.26 -3.31 -9.21
C CYS A 420 7.78 -2.69 -10.52
N CYS A 421 7.79 -1.35 -10.62
CA CYS A 421 8.37 -0.65 -11.79
C CYS A 421 9.90 -0.75 -11.89
N TYR A 422 10.58 -1.17 -10.81
CA TYR A 422 12.04 -1.34 -10.77
C TYR A 422 12.49 -2.77 -11.00
N SER A 423 11.56 -3.69 -11.27
CA SER A 423 11.88 -5.11 -11.44
C SER A 423 12.31 -5.50 -12.83
N GLY A 424 12.59 -4.52 -13.68
CA GLY A 424 13.00 -4.76 -15.05
C GLY A 424 11.94 -5.52 -15.85
N SER A 425 12.42 -6.48 -16.64
CA SER A 425 11.59 -7.39 -17.45
C SER A 425 10.96 -8.53 -16.66
N TYR A 426 11.18 -8.60 -15.33
CA TYR A 426 10.75 -9.73 -14.51
C TYR A 426 9.23 -9.89 -14.42
N VAL A 427 8.71 -10.99 -14.95
CA VAL A 427 7.31 -11.39 -14.87
C VAL A 427 7.13 -12.42 -13.74
N ILE A 428 6.25 -12.12 -12.78
CA ILE A 428 5.95 -13.02 -11.66
C ILE A 428 4.78 -13.98 -11.94
N GLY A 429 4.04 -13.76 -13.03
CA GLY A 429 2.98 -14.66 -13.48
C GLY A 429 1.96 -13.94 -14.36
N ASN A 430 1.04 -14.69 -14.97
CA ASN A 430 -0.04 -14.14 -15.79
C ASN A 430 -1.39 -14.19 -15.04
N VAL A 431 -1.98 -13.02 -14.76
CA VAL A 431 -3.23 -12.90 -14.00
C VAL A 431 -4.49 -13.20 -14.81
N TYR A 432 -4.42 -13.15 -16.14
CA TYR A 432 -5.55 -13.46 -17.03
C TYR A 432 -5.69 -14.95 -17.34
N GLU A 433 -4.60 -15.71 -17.14
CA GLU A 433 -4.57 -17.17 -17.27
C GLU A 433 -4.83 -17.85 -15.92
N SER A 434 -4.05 -17.49 -14.90
CA SER A 434 -4.07 -18.17 -13.60
C SER A 434 -5.08 -17.58 -12.61
N GLY A 435 -5.50 -16.33 -12.84
CA GLY A 435 -6.29 -15.53 -11.90
C GLY A 435 -5.41 -14.69 -10.97
N PHE A 436 -5.85 -13.46 -10.70
CA PHE A 436 -5.09 -12.47 -9.93
C PHE A 436 -4.63 -12.99 -8.56
N GLU A 437 -5.54 -13.64 -7.82
CA GLU A 437 -5.26 -14.12 -6.47
C GLU A 437 -4.21 -15.24 -6.45
N LYS A 438 -4.17 -16.10 -7.48
CA LYS A 438 -3.17 -17.16 -7.57
C LYS A 438 -1.76 -16.60 -7.79
N VAL A 439 -1.65 -15.46 -8.48
CA VAL A 439 -0.36 -14.76 -8.66
C VAL A 439 -0.01 -13.97 -7.39
N TRP A 440 -0.90 -13.08 -6.94
CA TRP A 440 -0.61 -12.13 -5.85
C TRP A 440 -0.44 -12.79 -4.47
N PHE A 441 -1.21 -13.85 -4.18
CA PHE A 441 -1.07 -14.63 -2.94
C PHE A 441 -0.25 -15.92 -3.17
N GLY A 442 0.23 -16.15 -4.39
CA GLY A 442 0.95 -17.34 -4.79
C GLY A 442 2.34 -17.47 -4.17
N PRO A 443 2.91 -18.69 -4.21
CA PRO A 443 4.19 -18.99 -3.58
C PRO A 443 5.35 -18.13 -4.12
N GLN A 444 5.35 -17.78 -5.42
CA GLN A 444 6.39 -16.93 -6.01
C GLN A 444 6.37 -15.51 -5.42
N TYR A 445 5.19 -14.90 -5.28
CA TYR A 445 5.06 -13.58 -4.65
C TYR A 445 5.42 -13.61 -3.17
N GLN A 446 5.03 -14.66 -2.44
CA GLN A 446 5.43 -14.83 -1.03
C GLN A 446 6.94 -15.00 -0.87
N LYS A 447 7.57 -15.77 -1.76
CA LYS A 447 9.03 -15.93 -1.81
C LYS A 447 9.70 -14.59 -2.04
N LEU A 448 9.23 -13.81 -3.02
CA LEU A 448 9.79 -12.48 -3.31
C LEU A 448 9.65 -11.53 -2.12
N ARG A 449 8.48 -11.48 -1.48
CA ARG A 449 8.23 -10.65 -0.29
C ARG A 449 9.13 -10.99 0.90
N LYS A 450 9.47 -12.27 1.06
CA LYS A 450 10.30 -12.77 2.16
C LYS A 450 11.80 -12.62 1.88
N GLU A 451 12.23 -13.03 0.69
CA GLU A 451 13.65 -13.18 0.36
C GLU A 451 14.20 -12.00 -0.44
N LYS A 452 13.34 -11.14 -1.00
CA LYS A 452 13.73 -10.02 -1.87
C LYS A 452 14.80 -10.46 -2.90
N TYR A 453 14.57 -11.62 -3.54
CA TYR A 453 15.66 -12.36 -4.19
C TYR A 453 16.15 -11.76 -5.52
N LEU A 454 15.39 -10.84 -6.12
CA LEU A 454 15.73 -10.18 -7.38
C LEU A 454 16.98 -9.32 -7.23
N ASP A 455 17.75 -9.21 -8.31
CA ASP A 455 19.04 -8.52 -8.29
C ASP A 455 18.90 -7.06 -7.84
N HIS A 456 18.01 -6.28 -8.45
CA HIS A 456 17.76 -4.89 -8.03
C HIS A 456 17.31 -4.78 -6.56
N CYS A 457 16.59 -5.77 -6.02
CA CYS A 457 16.17 -5.77 -4.62
C CYS A 457 17.36 -5.90 -3.67
N LYS A 458 18.39 -6.66 -4.09
CA LYS A 458 19.62 -6.84 -3.33
C LYS A 458 20.57 -5.70 -3.62
N ASN A 459 20.87 -5.39 -4.87
CA ASN A 459 22.09 -4.69 -5.29
C ASN A 459 21.90 -3.23 -5.72
N GLY A 460 20.74 -2.62 -5.45
CA GLY A 460 20.57 -1.18 -5.65
C GLY A 460 19.19 -0.81 -6.17
N CYS A 461 18.18 -0.99 -5.33
CA CYS A 461 16.80 -0.63 -5.67
C CYS A 461 16.71 0.90 -5.70
N VAL A 462 16.32 1.48 -6.84
CA VAL A 462 16.37 2.93 -7.12
C VAL A 462 15.80 3.81 -5.98
N PRO A 463 14.65 3.49 -5.34
CA PRO A 463 14.12 4.28 -4.23
C PRO A 463 15.00 4.29 -2.97
N PHE A 464 15.91 3.33 -2.83
CA PHE A 464 16.81 3.14 -1.70
C PHE A 464 18.24 3.59 -2.01
N LEU A 465 18.46 4.18 -3.18
CA LEU A 465 19.73 4.80 -3.55
C LEU A 465 19.69 6.30 -3.27
N GLN A 466 20.82 6.84 -2.80
CA GLN A 466 21.04 8.28 -2.73
C GLN A 466 20.87 8.92 -4.10
N TYR A 467 20.56 10.22 -4.15
CA TYR A 467 20.26 10.86 -5.44
C TYR A 467 21.50 10.97 -6.34
N GLU A 468 22.66 11.16 -5.74
CA GLU A 468 23.99 11.20 -6.36
C GLU A 468 24.54 9.82 -6.75
N ASP A 469 23.93 8.72 -6.29
CA ASP A 469 24.36 7.38 -6.68
C ASP A 469 24.08 7.17 -8.17
N TYR A 470 25.14 6.96 -8.96
CA TYR A 470 25.04 6.78 -10.40
C TYR A 470 24.07 5.67 -10.78
N LYS A 471 23.96 4.59 -9.98
CA LYS A 471 23.06 3.46 -10.25
C LYS A 471 21.59 3.91 -10.25
N ARG A 472 21.22 5.00 -9.57
CA ARG A 472 19.85 5.57 -9.60
C ARG A 472 19.45 6.09 -10.99
N HIS A 473 20.44 6.50 -11.79
CA HIS A 473 20.28 7.15 -13.08
C HIS A 473 20.25 6.17 -14.26
N PHE A 474 20.14 4.86 -14.02
CA PHE A 474 19.97 3.84 -15.05
C PHE A 474 18.61 3.17 -14.91
N PHE A 475 17.94 2.98 -16.05
CA PHE A 475 16.63 2.34 -16.11
C PHE A 475 16.75 0.84 -15.75
N ALA A 476 15.70 0.27 -15.15
CA ALA A 476 15.75 -1.09 -14.63
C ALA A 476 16.07 -2.13 -15.72
N ASP A 477 15.44 -2.03 -16.90
CA ASP A 477 15.68 -2.96 -18.01
C ASP A 477 17.12 -2.83 -18.55
N PHE A 478 17.65 -1.61 -18.62
CA PHE A 478 19.01 -1.40 -19.15
C PHE A 478 20.08 -1.99 -18.22
N LYS A 479 19.83 -2.04 -16.90
CA LYS A 479 20.73 -2.69 -15.94
C LYS A 479 20.89 -4.20 -16.17
N GLU A 480 20.00 -4.81 -16.93
CA GLU A 480 20.07 -6.24 -17.27
C GLU A 480 21.01 -6.49 -18.48
N SER A 481 21.45 -5.44 -19.19
CA SER A 481 22.25 -5.52 -20.42
C SER A 481 23.76 -5.67 -20.16
N GLU A 482 24.48 -6.22 -21.14
CA GLU A 482 25.95 -6.35 -21.05
C GLU A 482 26.65 -4.98 -21.19
N GLU A 483 26.06 -4.06 -21.97
CA GLU A 483 26.54 -2.68 -22.07
C GLU A 483 26.52 -1.98 -20.72
N TYR A 484 25.47 -2.18 -19.91
CA TYR A 484 25.44 -1.63 -18.55
C TYR A 484 26.55 -2.23 -17.68
N ARG A 485 26.79 -3.54 -17.73
CA ARG A 485 27.87 -4.17 -16.95
C ARG A 485 29.24 -3.61 -17.30
N GLU A 486 29.48 -3.31 -18.57
CA GLU A 486 30.72 -2.66 -19.00
C GLU A 486 30.84 -1.24 -18.45
N ILE A 487 29.74 -0.47 -18.48
CA ILE A 487 29.68 0.86 -17.86
C ILE A 487 29.94 0.77 -16.36
N GLU A 488 29.27 -0.16 -15.66
CA GLU A 488 29.43 -0.38 -14.22
C GLU A 488 30.88 -0.68 -13.85
N ARG A 489 31.56 -1.57 -14.60
CA ARG A 489 33.00 -1.85 -14.41
C ARG A 489 33.87 -0.60 -14.56
N GLN A 490 33.51 0.33 -15.45
CA GLN A 490 34.25 1.59 -15.64
C GLN A 490 34.02 2.56 -14.48
N PHE A 491 32.78 2.72 -14.04
CA PHE A 491 32.43 3.54 -12.87
C PHE A 491 33.11 3.01 -11.60
N GLU A 492 33.07 1.69 -11.37
CA GLU A 492 33.74 1.08 -10.23
C GLU A 492 35.25 1.32 -10.28
N LYS A 493 35.90 1.14 -11.44
CA LYS A 493 37.33 1.45 -11.60
C LYS A 493 37.66 2.92 -11.31
N ALA A 494 36.79 3.86 -11.70
CA ALA A 494 36.99 5.28 -11.42
C ALA A 494 36.87 5.58 -9.91
N ILE A 495 35.84 5.03 -9.25
CA ILE A 495 35.63 5.18 -7.80
C ILE A 495 36.79 4.58 -6.99
N PHE A 496 37.27 3.38 -7.35
CA PHE A 496 38.37 2.71 -6.64
C PHE A 496 39.75 3.37 -6.86
N ARG A 497 39.91 4.21 -7.89
CA ARG A 497 41.18 4.91 -8.19
C ARG A 497 41.28 6.29 -7.56
N GLY A 498 40.27 6.75 -6.82
CA GLY A 498 40.34 7.97 -6.02
C GLY A 498 40.83 9.19 -6.79
N SER A 499 40.24 9.50 -7.95
CA SER A 499 40.55 10.72 -8.69
C SER A 499 39.27 11.47 -9.04
N PRO A 500 39.33 12.81 -8.97
CA PRO A 500 38.20 13.72 -8.78
C PRO A 500 37.15 13.70 -9.89
#